data_AF-A0A6M4PVV4-F1
#
_entry.id   AF-A0A6M4PVV4-F1
#
_cell.length_a   1.000
_cell.length_b   1.000
_cell.length_c   1.000
_cell.angle_alpha   90.00
_cell.angle_beta   90.00
_cell.angle_gamma   90.00
#
_symmetry.space_group_name_H-M   'P 1'
#
loop_
_entity.id
_entity.type
_entity.pdbx_description
1 polymer ?
#
loop_
_entity_poly.entity_id
_entity_poly.type
_entity_poly.pdbx_seq_one_letter_code
_entity_poly.pdbx_strand_id
1 'polypeptide(L)'
;MALSDVEKCAARAHTRRITDALGKTPGAAPARVGEALRGLGYLPERIDGPRRSAGGAGFTLDLRIMGGHLCLDGTVTGTATTVVPYGASPQVACREVRRSAADVTSSRA
;
A
#
# COMPACT_ATOMS: atom_id res chain seq x y z
N MET A 1 -9.44 -3.76 -11.53
CA MET A 1 -9.67 -2.56 -12.36
C MET A 1 -8.33 -2.02 -12.81
N ALA A 2 -8.17 -1.61 -14.06
CA ALA A 2 -6.88 -1.11 -14.55
C ALA A 2 -6.62 0.31 -14.02
N LEU A 3 -5.38 0.60 -13.64
CA LEU A 3 -4.96 1.95 -13.26
C LEU A 3 -4.66 2.78 -14.51
N SER A 4 -5.08 4.04 -14.50
CA SER A 4 -4.65 5.05 -15.47
C SER A 4 -3.16 5.36 -15.34
N ASP A 5 -2.56 6.02 -16.34
CA ASP A 5 -1.14 6.37 -16.28
C ASP A 5 -0.82 7.40 -15.19
N VAL A 6 -1.76 8.30 -14.89
CA VAL A 6 -1.66 9.23 -13.75
C VAL A 6 -1.64 8.46 -12.44
N GLU A 7 -2.49 7.46 -12.28
CA GLU A 7 -2.51 6.62 -11.07
C GLU A 7 -1.28 5.74 -10.94
N LYS A 8 -0.73 5.22 -12.06
CA LYS A 8 0.55 4.50 -12.05
C LYS A 8 1.70 5.43 -11.61
N CYS A 9 1.70 6.68 -12.06
CA CYS A 9 2.68 7.67 -11.63
C CYS A 9 2.56 7.98 -10.13
N ALA A 10 1.33 8.26 -9.67
CA ALA A 10 1.04 8.49 -8.25
C ALA A 10 1.42 7.29 -7.38
N ALA A 11 1.10 6.07 -7.84
CA ALA A 11 1.49 4.83 -7.18
C ALA A 11 3.01 4.73 -6.99
N ARG A 12 3.81 4.98 -8.04
CA ARG A 12 5.28 4.97 -7.94
C ARG A 12 5.79 5.99 -6.90
N ALA A 13 5.22 7.20 -6.88
CA ALA A 13 5.58 8.23 -5.93
C ALA A 13 5.25 7.82 -4.48
N HIS A 14 4.05 7.30 -4.22
CA HIS A 14 3.64 6.84 -2.90
C HIS A 14 4.44 5.61 -2.44
N THR A 15 4.65 4.62 -3.31
CA THR A 15 5.47 3.44 -3.02
C THR A 15 6.87 3.86 -2.57
N ARG A 16 7.53 4.77 -3.30
CA ARG A 16 8.87 5.27 -2.91
C ARG A 16 8.84 5.93 -1.53
N ARG A 17 7.89 6.84 -1.30
CA ARG A 17 7.75 7.56 -0.03
C ARG A 17 7.53 6.61 1.16
N ILE A 18 6.70 5.59 0.97
CA ILE A 18 6.38 4.58 1.98
C ILE A 18 7.61 3.71 2.28
N THR A 19 8.27 3.18 1.23
CA THR A 19 9.47 2.35 1.39
C THR A 19 10.60 3.11 2.06
N ASP A 20 10.83 4.38 1.69
CA ASP A 20 11.87 5.22 2.30
C ASP A 20 11.61 5.49 3.79
N ALA A 21 10.35 5.66 4.19
CA ALA A 21 9.97 5.90 5.58
C ALA A 21 10.05 4.62 6.42
N LEU A 22 9.50 3.52 5.91
CA LEU A 22 9.44 2.25 6.63
C LEU A 22 10.81 1.56 6.69
N GLY A 23 11.69 1.79 5.70
CA GLY A 23 13.09 1.34 5.74
C GLY A 23 13.91 2.00 6.86
N LYS A 24 13.48 3.16 7.37
CA LYS A 24 14.09 3.84 8.52
C LYS A 24 13.46 3.45 9.85
N THR A 25 12.34 2.71 9.83
CA THR A 25 11.61 2.32 11.03
C THR A 25 12.13 0.99 11.56
N PRO A 26 12.76 0.95 12.76
CA PRO A 26 13.28 -0.29 13.30
C PRO A 26 12.14 -1.24 13.71
N GLY A 27 12.03 -2.35 12.99
CA GLY A 27 11.13 -3.47 13.28
C GLY A 27 9.75 -3.38 12.62
N ALA A 28 9.25 -4.53 12.17
CA ALA A 28 7.96 -4.67 11.48
C ALA A 28 6.76 -4.78 12.45
N ALA A 29 6.82 -4.11 13.60
CA ALA A 29 5.72 -4.12 14.56
C ALA A 29 4.53 -3.32 13.99
N PRO A 30 3.29 -3.86 14.00
CA PRO A 30 2.14 -3.19 13.39
C PRO A 30 1.91 -1.75 13.88
N ALA A 31 2.11 -1.49 15.17
CA ALA A 31 1.96 -0.16 15.76
C ALA A 31 2.94 0.86 15.14
N ARG A 32 4.21 0.47 14.99
CA ARG A 32 5.26 1.33 14.39
C ARG A 32 5.01 1.59 12.92
N VAL A 33 4.56 0.58 12.17
CA VAL A 33 4.16 0.76 10.77
C VAL A 33 3.00 1.75 10.69
N GLY A 34 2.01 1.66 11.59
CA GLY A 34 0.87 2.57 11.61
C GLY A 34 1.25 4.00 11.95
N GLU A 35 2.15 4.19 12.92
CA GLU A 35 2.72 5.50 13.26
C GLU A 35 3.50 6.10 12.09
N ALA A 36 4.34 5.32 11.42
CA ALA A 36 5.10 5.80 10.26
C ALA A 36 4.16 6.23 9.11
N LEU A 37 3.12 5.45 8.80
CA LEU A 37 2.14 5.82 7.78
C LEU A 37 1.38 7.10 8.13
N ARG A 38 0.95 7.27 9.38
CA ARG A 38 0.32 8.52 9.84
C ARG A 38 1.28 9.70 9.81
N GLY A 39 2.56 9.49 10.16
CA GLY A 39 3.61 10.50 10.06
C GLY A 39 3.87 10.97 8.62
N LEU A 40 3.57 10.13 7.62
CA LEU A 40 3.56 10.52 6.21
C LEU A 40 2.31 11.29 5.79
N GLY A 41 1.33 11.49 6.67
CA GLY A 41 0.08 12.21 6.38
C GLY A 41 -1.03 11.35 5.79
N TYR A 42 -0.90 10.01 5.81
CA TYR A 42 -2.03 9.14 5.49
C TYR A 42 -3.04 9.18 6.63
N LEU A 43 -4.29 9.48 6.28
CA LEU A 43 -5.38 9.58 7.25
C LEU A 43 -5.74 8.21 7.81
N PRO A 44 -6.05 8.07 9.12
CA PRO A 44 -6.38 6.80 9.74
C PRO A 44 -7.47 6.01 9.01
N GLU A 45 -8.51 6.69 8.52
CA GLU A 45 -9.63 6.08 7.78
C GLU A 45 -9.23 5.51 6.41
N ARG A 46 -8.07 5.91 5.87
CA ARG A 46 -7.51 5.39 4.62
C ARG A 46 -6.50 4.27 4.83
N ILE A 47 -6.18 3.95 6.08
CA ILE A 47 -5.24 2.88 6.44
C ILE A 47 -6.07 1.71 6.96
N ASP A 48 -6.11 0.60 6.22
CA ASP A 48 -6.64 -0.65 6.73
C ASP A 48 -5.50 -1.52 7.27
N GLY A 49 -5.47 -1.72 8.59
CA GLY A 49 -4.33 -2.29 9.32
C GLY A 49 -3.47 -1.18 9.93
N PRO A 50 -2.16 -1.39 10.18
CA PRO A 50 -1.39 -2.60 9.94
C PRO A 50 -1.74 -3.75 10.89
N ARG A 51 -1.64 -4.99 10.41
CA ARG A 51 -1.85 -6.21 11.20
C ARG A 51 -0.65 -7.12 11.07
N ARG A 52 -0.43 -8.01 12.03
CA ARG A 52 0.64 -9.02 11.90
C ARG A 52 0.43 -9.83 10.62
N SER A 53 1.48 -9.96 9.84
CA SER A 53 1.58 -10.86 8.69
C SER A 53 2.79 -11.78 8.87
N ALA A 54 2.93 -12.81 8.04
CA ALA A 54 4.04 -13.75 8.14
C ALA A 54 5.40 -13.01 8.09
N GLY A 55 6.10 -12.96 9.23
CA GLY A 55 7.40 -12.30 9.36
C GLY A 55 7.36 -10.77 9.55
N GLY A 56 6.20 -10.15 9.78
CA GLY A 56 6.12 -8.71 10.03
C GLY A 56 4.70 -8.13 10.12
N ALA A 57 4.42 -7.09 9.35
CA ALA A 57 3.12 -6.41 9.32
C ALA A 57 2.64 -6.13 7.89
N GLY A 58 1.35 -6.37 7.64
CA GLY A 58 0.68 -6.04 6.39
C GLY A 58 -0.32 -4.90 6.58
N PHE A 59 -0.50 -4.07 5.56
CA PHE A 59 -1.46 -2.96 5.55
C PHE A 59 -2.01 -2.73 4.14
N THR A 60 -3.16 -2.08 4.06
CA THR A 60 -3.71 -1.59 2.80
C THR A 60 -3.95 -0.08 2.91
N LEU A 61 -3.64 0.68 1.86
CA LEU A 61 -3.94 2.10 1.75
C LEU A 61 -4.98 2.35 0.68
N ASP A 62 -6.01 3.12 1.04
CA ASP A 62 -7.02 3.61 0.13
C ASP A 62 -6.67 5.02 -0.36
N LEU A 63 -6.10 5.09 -1.57
CA LEU A 63 -5.70 6.33 -2.24
C LEU A 63 -6.70 6.74 -3.34
N ARG A 64 -7.94 6.26 -3.24
CA ARG A 64 -9.03 6.69 -4.12
C ARG A 64 -9.40 8.12 -3.74
N ILE A 65 -8.79 9.07 -4.45
CA ILE A 65 -9.04 10.51 -4.33
C ILE A 65 -9.77 10.97 -5.59
N MET A 66 -10.81 11.79 -5.43
CA MET A 66 -11.55 12.42 -6.54
C MET A 66 -12.01 11.43 -7.63
N GLY A 67 -12.50 10.26 -7.22
CA GLY A 67 -13.02 9.24 -8.14
C GLY A 67 -11.96 8.29 -8.71
N GLY A 68 -10.70 8.39 -8.28
CA GLY A 68 -9.66 7.42 -8.62
C GLY A 68 -9.92 6.01 -8.05
N HIS A 69 -9.10 5.07 -8.49
CA HIS A 69 -9.20 3.64 -8.23
C HIS A 69 -7.99 3.08 -7.48
N LEU A 70 -6.97 3.91 -7.22
CA LEU A 70 -5.70 3.48 -6.64
C LEU A 70 -5.84 2.99 -5.18
N CYS A 71 -5.50 1.73 -4.97
CA CYS A 71 -5.20 1.16 -3.67
C CYS A 71 -3.74 0.69 -3.64
N LEU A 72 -3.13 0.65 -2.46
CA LEU A 72 -1.81 0.04 -2.24
C LEU A 72 -1.93 -1.08 -1.22
N ASP A 73 -1.24 -2.18 -1.46
CA ASP A 73 -1.07 -3.27 -0.49
C ASP A 73 0.40 -3.35 -0.10
N GLY A 74 0.65 -3.22 1.19
CA GLY A 74 1.98 -3.13 1.75
C GLY A 74 2.29 -4.26 2.70
N THR A 75 3.48 -4.82 2.59
CA THR A 75 4.04 -5.77 3.57
C THR A 75 5.40 -5.27 4.02
N VAL A 76 5.57 -5.17 5.33
CA VAL A 76 6.82 -4.82 5.99
C VAL A 76 7.31 -6.04 6.72
N THR A 77 8.53 -6.47 6.43
CA THR A 77 9.26 -7.47 7.20
C THR A 77 10.39 -6.77 7.95
N GLY A 78 11.09 -7.49 8.83
CA GLY A 78 12.26 -6.93 9.53
C GLY A 78 13.39 -6.47 8.60
N THR A 79 13.37 -6.84 7.31
CA THR A 79 14.44 -6.59 6.35
C THR A 79 14.00 -5.86 5.08
N ALA A 80 12.70 -5.81 4.78
CA ALA A 80 12.22 -5.26 3.51
C ALA A 80 10.80 -4.66 3.65
N THR A 81 10.50 -3.71 2.77
CA THR A 81 9.15 -3.17 2.58
C THR A 81 8.76 -3.34 1.11
N THR A 82 7.67 -4.08 0.87
CA THR A 82 7.08 -4.27 -0.45
C THR A 82 5.74 -3.55 -0.50
N VAL A 83 5.52 -2.73 -1.53
CA VAL A 83 4.24 -2.03 -1.76
C VAL A 83 3.80 -2.26 -3.19
N VAL A 84 2.62 -2.85 -3.36
CA VAL A 84 2.05 -3.22 -4.65
C VAL A 84 0.80 -2.38 -4.92
N PRO A 85 0.79 -1.55 -5.98
CA PRO A 85 -0.40 -0.82 -6.37
C PRO A 85 -1.39 -1.71 -7.14
N TYR A 86 -2.68 -1.43 -7.00
CA TYR A 86 -3.74 -2.08 -7.77
C TYR A 86 -4.97 -1.18 -7.85
N GLY A 87 -5.81 -1.41 -8.86
CA GLY A 87 -7.06 -0.69 -9.04
C GLY A 87 -8.26 -1.42 -8.43
N ALA A 88 -9.05 -0.71 -7.62
CA ALA A 88 -10.27 -1.19 -7.00
C ALA A 88 -11.50 -0.38 -7.41
N SER A 89 -12.63 -1.07 -7.55
CA SER A 89 -13.95 -0.43 -7.72
C SER A 89 -14.34 0.33 -6.44
N PRO A 90 -15.04 1.48 -6.51
CA PRO A 90 -15.45 2.22 -5.32
C PRO A 90 -16.36 1.44 -4.36
N GLN A 91 -17.08 0.42 -4.86
CA GLN A 91 -18.00 -0.41 -4.08
C GLN A 91 -17.30 -1.53 -3.29
N VAL A 92 -16.01 -1.79 -3.54
CA VAL A 92 -15.24 -2.85 -2.88
C VAL A 92 -14.18 -2.22 -1.99
N ALA A 93 -14.06 -2.66 -0.74
CA ALA A 93 -12.99 -2.21 0.13
C ALA A 93 -11.64 -2.65 -0.45
N CYS A 94 -10.62 -1.79 -0.43
CA CYS A 94 -9.30 -2.12 -1.00
C CYS A 94 -8.79 -3.48 -0.49
N ARG A 95 -8.94 -3.77 0.82
CA ARG A 95 -8.50 -5.03 1.45
C ARG A 95 -9.21 -6.29 0.95
N GLU A 96 -10.39 -6.16 0.36
CA GLU A 96 -11.25 -7.27 -0.08
C GLU A 96 -11.04 -7.63 -1.56
N VAL A 97 -10.27 -6.81 -2.29
CA VAL A 97 -9.95 -7.07 -3.69
C VAL A 97 -9.03 -8.28 -3.82
N ARG A 98 -9.57 -9.36 -4.40
CA ARG A 98 -8.78 -10.52 -4.80
C ARG A 98 -7.97 -10.17 -6.04
N ARG A 99 -6.65 -10.36 -5.97
CA ARG A 99 -5.71 -10.08 -7.05
C ARG A 99 -5.16 -11.38 -7.61
N SER A 100 -5.15 -11.50 -8.93
CA SER A 100 -4.49 -12.60 -9.63
C SER A 100 -2.99 -12.30 -9.74
N ALA A 101 -2.12 -13.29 -9.56
CA ALA A 101 -0.66 -13.11 -9.57
C ALA A 101 -0.10 -12.50 -10.88
N ALA A 102 -0.83 -12.60 -12.00
CA ALA A 102 -0.43 -12.07 -13.30
C ALA A 102 -0.41 -10.53 -13.38
N ASP A 103 -1.22 -9.82 -12.57
CA ASP A 103 -1.27 -8.35 -12.58
C ASP A 103 -0.07 -7.70 -11.88
N VAL A 104 0.70 -8.45 -11.09
CA VAL A 104 1.85 -7.95 -10.32
C VAL A 104 3.10 -7.79 -11.21
N THR A 105 3.19 -8.56 -12.30
CA THR A 105 4.40 -8.65 -13.13
C THR A 105 4.42 -7.63 -14.29
N SER A 106 3.27 -7.07 -14.68
CA SER A 106 3.14 -6.15 -15.83
C SER A 106 3.70 -4.73 -15.58
N SER A 107 4.27 -4.46 -14.40
CA SER A 107 4.93 -3.19 -14.06
C SER A 107 6.45 -3.18 -14.35
N ARG A 108 7.00 -4.30 -14.84
CA ARG A 108 8.37 -4.41 -15.37
C ARG A 108 8.34 -4.42 -16.91
N ALA A 109 8.01 -3.27 -17.48
CA ALA A 109 8.32 -2.93 -18.88
C ALA A 109 8.69 -1.45 -18.91
#